data_AF-A0A2G6ZQD7-F1
#
_entry.id   AF-A0A2G6ZQD7-F1
#
_cell.length_a   1.000
_cell.length_b   1.000
_cell.length_c   1.000
_cell.angle_alpha   90.00
_cell.angle_beta   90.00
_cell.angle_gamma   90.00
#
_symmetry.space_group_name_H-M   'P 1'
#
loop_
_entity.id
_entity.type
_entity.pdbx_description
1 polymer ?
#
loop_
_entity_poly.entity_id
_entity_poly.type
_entity_poly.pdbx_seq_one_letter_code
_entity_poly.pdbx_strand_id
1 'polypeptide(L)'
;MKNSSAEISRRMLRPLLRRRAEPANDGVLQEAMAQFEERAIATSLLPHMADLQKAANQRRTPDRWKDPNAAVQKVELSLTLYRARKISLQEYVFHVAHVVEGVHEGRFVDSRYPSLQKLSDEMQMIEANHGLKPGEYWPKSDAPPCWQALSARWDSTCQMLLAQTFAELEGGLASDLFTHQRREFDRLRERGRRALFHKKELIPSLADTVKRYEIEARAAAGANAYTAAVTLIGAALEGLLLLRCLSSPKKSSQVAQLLPSKKRPKQVSVPSTWTFDNLIQVCLAAGWLPKIENQNMSVDPSGLADLLRRMRNNVHPGRVCTESPWVETELRDFEDAELIYATLFARVFRGHMFKQLRERLGEHVT
;
A
#
# COMPACT_ATOMS: atom_id res chain seq x y z
N MET A 1 -13.56 12.52 -19.00
CA MET A 1 -12.21 12.80 -19.53
C MET A 1 -11.58 11.52 -20.10
N LYS A 2 -12.08 11.04 -21.25
CA LYS A 2 -11.62 9.78 -21.87
C LYS A 2 -10.59 10.09 -22.98
N ASN A 3 -9.46 9.39 -22.91
CA ASN A 3 -8.53 9.03 -24.01
C ASN A 3 -7.43 9.98 -24.54
N SER A 4 -7.27 11.24 -24.13
CA SER A 4 -6.11 12.05 -24.59
C SER A 4 -4.77 11.56 -24.00
N SER A 5 -4.72 11.33 -22.68
CA SER A 5 -3.51 10.91 -21.94
C SER A 5 -2.85 9.62 -22.45
N ALA A 6 -3.66 8.65 -22.90
CA ALA A 6 -3.16 7.38 -23.43
C ALA A 6 -2.47 7.54 -24.79
N GLU A 7 -2.92 8.47 -25.62
CA GLU A 7 -2.34 8.74 -26.94
C GLU A 7 -0.99 9.48 -26.83
N ILE A 8 -0.86 10.31 -25.79
CA ILE A 8 0.32 11.12 -25.47
C ILE A 8 1.47 10.24 -24.99
N SER A 9 1.19 9.31 -24.08
CA SER A 9 2.16 8.31 -23.61
C SER A 9 2.73 7.49 -24.78
N ARG A 10 1.92 7.19 -25.80
CA ARG A 10 2.37 6.45 -27.00
C ARG A 10 3.27 7.25 -27.94
N ARG A 11 3.20 8.59 -27.95
CA ARG A 11 4.02 9.44 -28.86
C ARG A 11 5.38 9.79 -28.25
N MET A 12 5.44 10.13 -26.96
CA MET A 12 6.69 10.53 -26.29
C MET A 12 7.56 9.34 -25.85
N LEU A 13 6.97 8.15 -25.70
CA LEU A 13 7.70 6.91 -25.42
C LEU A 13 8.09 6.13 -26.69
N ARG A 14 8.06 6.77 -27.86
CA ARG A 14 8.59 6.17 -29.11
C ARG A 14 10.08 5.87 -28.97
N PRO A 15 10.61 4.89 -29.75
CA PRO A 15 12.04 4.66 -29.87
C PRO A 15 12.79 5.96 -30.12
N LEU A 16 13.95 6.15 -29.47
CA LEU A 16 14.69 7.41 -29.45
C LEU A 16 14.89 8.02 -30.85
N LEU A 17 15.23 7.20 -31.84
CA LEU A 17 15.44 7.60 -33.24
C LEU A 17 14.16 8.03 -33.98
N ARG A 18 12.99 7.66 -33.46
CA ARG A 18 11.66 8.03 -34.00
C ARG A 18 11.00 9.15 -33.20
N ARG A 19 11.65 9.64 -32.13
CA ARG A 19 11.25 10.87 -31.47
C ARG A 19 11.66 12.01 -32.39
N ARG A 20 10.74 12.43 -33.26
CA ARG A 20 10.93 13.71 -33.95
C ARG A 20 10.91 14.80 -32.87
N ALA A 21 11.82 15.76 -32.96
CA ALA A 21 11.69 17.04 -32.27
C ALA A 21 10.57 17.87 -32.94
N GLU A 22 9.40 17.27 -33.11
CA GLU A 22 8.20 18.03 -33.42
C GLU A 22 7.85 18.81 -32.13
N PRO A 23 7.44 20.09 -32.25
CA PRO A 23 6.99 20.84 -31.09
C PRO A 23 5.93 20.01 -30.38
N ALA A 24 6.09 19.83 -29.07
CA ALA A 24 5.16 19.05 -28.27
C ALA A 24 3.74 19.51 -28.62
N ASN A 25 2.86 18.58 -29.00
CA ASN A 25 1.47 18.89 -29.35
C ASN A 25 0.93 19.86 -28.28
N ASP A 26 0.48 21.05 -28.69
CA ASP A 26 0.13 22.14 -27.78
C ASP A 26 -0.86 21.68 -26.70
N GLY A 27 -1.79 20.77 -27.03
CA GLY A 27 -2.72 20.21 -26.05
C GLY A 27 -2.06 19.37 -24.95
N VAL A 28 -0.98 18.67 -25.26
CA VAL A 28 -0.18 17.90 -24.29
C VAL A 28 0.57 18.83 -23.36
N LEU A 29 1.21 19.84 -23.95
CA LEU A 29 1.95 20.82 -23.19
C LEU A 29 0.99 21.60 -22.29
N GLN A 30 -0.20 21.95 -22.77
CA GLN A 30 -1.26 22.56 -21.98
C GLN A 30 -1.73 21.65 -20.84
N GLU A 31 -1.97 20.35 -21.09
CA GLU A 31 -2.35 19.40 -20.04
C GLU A 31 -1.25 19.26 -18.98
N ALA A 32 0.01 19.15 -19.40
CA ALA A 32 1.16 19.08 -18.48
C ALA A 32 1.34 20.39 -17.70
N MET A 33 1.22 21.55 -18.36
CA MET A 33 1.28 22.85 -17.71
C MET A 33 0.16 23.01 -16.70
N ALA A 34 -1.08 22.58 -17.01
CA ALA A 34 -2.19 22.61 -16.07
C ALA A 34 -1.91 21.73 -14.83
N GLN A 35 -1.33 20.53 -15.00
CA GLN A 35 -0.94 19.68 -13.87
C GLN A 35 0.21 20.29 -13.04
N PHE A 36 1.18 20.95 -13.68
CA PHE A 36 2.25 21.65 -12.98
C PHE A 36 1.76 22.89 -12.26
N GLU A 37 0.84 23.65 -12.86
CA GLU A 37 0.18 24.80 -12.27
C GLU A 37 -0.66 24.40 -11.05
N GLU A 38 -1.47 23.34 -11.15
CA GLU A 38 -2.22 22.79 -10.01
C GLU A 38 -1.28 22.47 -8.85
N ARG A 39 -0.16 21.79 -9.14
CA ARG A 39 0.85 21.45 -8.13
C ARG A 39 1.53 22.69 -7.55
N ALA A 40 1.86 23.68 -8.38
CA ALA A 40 2.53 24.91 -7.97
C ALA A 40 1.63 25.75 -7.07
N ILE A 41 0.37 25.96 -7.48
CA ILE A 41 -0.65 26.65 -6.69
C ILE A 41 -0.83 25.94 -5.35
N ALA A 42 -1.08 24.63 -5.34
CA ALA A 42 -1.24 23.87 -4.11
C ALA A 42 -0.01 23.98 -3.20
N THR A 43 1.20 23.91 -3.76
CA THR A 43 2.45 24.08 -2.99
C THR A 43 2.57 25.47 -2.37
N SER A 44 2.17 26.52 -3.10
CA SER A 44 2.20 27.91 -2.62
C SER A 44 1.18 28.18 -1.49
N LEU A 45 0.07 27.44 -1.47
CA LEU A 45 -0.97 27.56 -0.43
C LEU A 45 -0.61 26.83 0.88
N LEU A 46 0.32 25.87 0.85
CA LEU A 46 0.65 25.05 2.03
C LEU A 46 1.06 25.85 3.28
N PRO A 47 1.92 26.88 3.20
CA PRO A 47 2.28 27.67 4.39
C PRO A 47 1.07 28.32 5.04
N HIS A 48 0.19 28.92 4.23
CA HIS A 48 -1.04 29.55 4.72
C HIS A 48 -1.98 28.53 5.38
N MET A 49 -2.18 27.37 4.74
CA MET A 49 -3.00 26.29 5.30
C MET A 49 -2.42 25.73 6.60
N ALA A 50 -1.09 25.64 6.70
CA ALA A 50 -0.41 25.22 7.92
C ALA A 50 -0.59 26.24 9.06
N ASP A 51 -0.52 27.54 8.76
CA ASP A 51 -0.75 28.60 9.74
C ASP A 51 -2.20 28.62 10.25
N LEU A 52 -3.17 28.47 9.34
CA LEU A 52 -4.59 28.32 9.70
C LEU A 52 -4.80 27.12 10.63
N GLN A 53 -4.21 25.97 10.29
CA GLN A 53 -4.31 24.77 11.09
C GLN A 53 -3.65 24.92 12.47
N LYS A 54 -2.49 25.59 12.53
CA LYS A 54 -1.79 25.89 13.78
C LYS A 54 -2.60 26.82 14.67
N ALA A 55 -3.14 27.91 14.12
CA ALA A 55 -3.99 28.85 14.85
C ALA A 55 -5.25 28.16 15.38
N ALA A 56 -5.86 27.29 14.57
CA ALA A 56 -7.03 26.53 14.99
C ALA A 56 -6.69 25.49 16.09
N ASN A 57 -5.51 24.87 16.05
CA ASN A 57 -5.05 23.94 17.10
C ASN A 57 -4.75 24.62 18.44
N GLN A 58 -4.39 25.91 18.44
CA GLN A 58 -4.18 26.68 19.66
C GLN A 58 -5.51 26.99 20.37
N ARG A 59 -6.60 27.15 19.62
CA ARG A 59 -7.97 27.34 20.13
C ARG A 59 -8.59 26.00 20.52
N ARG A 60 -8.00 25.29 21.50
CA ARG A 60 -8.47 23.97 21.95
C ARG A 60 -9.93 24.03 22.44
N THR A 61 -10.87 23.75 21.56
CA THR A 61 -12.27 23.51 21.92
C THR A 61 -12.48 22.00 22.11
N PRO A 62 -13.09 21.54 23.21
CA PRO A 62 -13.28 20.11 23.50
C PRO A 62 -14.01 19.35 22.40
N ASP A 63 -14.90 20.04 21.69
CA ASP A 63 -15.81 19.47 20.69
C ASP A 63 -15.37 19.70 19.24
N ARG A 64 -14.11 20.10 19.00
CA ARG A 64 -13.65 20.43 17.65
C ARG A 64 -13.73 19.27 16.66
N TRP A 65 -13.70 18.03 17.14
CA TRP A 65 -13.76 16.83 16.30
C TRP A 65 -15.13 16.62 15.65
N LYS A 66 -16.19 17.18 16.23
CA LYS A 66 -17.57 17.13 15.69
C LYS A 66 -17.99 18.39 14.93
N ASP A 67 -17.13 19.41 14.85
CA ASP A 67 -17.41 20.68 14.16
C ASP A 67 -17.25 20.52 12.63
N PRO A 68 -18.34 20.67 11.83
CA PRO A 68 -18.28 20.57 10.38
C PRO A 68 -17.32 21.60 9.74
N ASN A 69 -17.22 22.82 10.29
CA ASN A 69 -16.36 23.85 9.71
C ASN A 69 -14.88 23.52 9.91
N ALA A 70 -14.53 23.04 11.10
CA ALA A 70 -13.18 22.55 11.38
C ALA A 70 -12.83 21.30 10.53
N ALA A 71 -13.83 20.48 10.21
CA ALA A 71 -13.66 19.33 9.33
C ALA A 71 -13.38 19.74 7.88
N VAL A 72 -14.16 20.68 7.31
CA VAL A 72 -13.92 21.23 5.96
C VAL A 72 -12.50 21.77 5.83
N GLN A 73 -12.03 22.57 6.80
CA GLN A 73 -10.65 23.09 6.79
C GLN A 73 -9.58 21.98 6.76
N LYS A 74 -9.80 20.88 7.49
CA LYS A 74 -8.88 19.74 7.46
C LYS A 74 -8.94 19.00 6.13
N VAL A 75 -10.12 18.82 5.55
CA VAL A 75 -10.30 18.23 4.21
C VAL A 75 -9.58 19.06 3.15
N GLU A 76 -9.73 20.38 3.17
CA GLU A 76 -9.04 21.31 2.28
C GLU A 76 -7.51 21.24 2.42
N LEU A 77 -6.99 21.18 3.64
CA LEU A 77 -5.56 20.97 3.90
C LEU A 77 -5.09 19.63 3.31
N SER A 78 -5.83 18.54 3.53
CA SER A 78 -5.50 17.22 2.97
C SER A 78 -5.52 17.22 1.44
N LEU A 79 -6.51 17.87 0.82
CA LEU A 79 -6.58 18.02 -0.64
C LEU A 79 -5.40 18.83 -1.17
N THR A 80 -5.02 19.91 -0.48
CA THR A 80 -3.86 20.75 -0.83
C THR A 80 -2.56 19.96 -0.76
N LEU A 81 -2.37 19.15 0.30
CA LEU A 81 -1.21 18.25 0.42
C LEU A 81 -1.17 17.21 -0.70
N TYR A 82 -2.31 16.64 -1.08
CA TYR A 82 -2.42 15.66 -2.15
C TYR A 82 -2.10 16.27 -3.52
N ARG A 83 -2.66 17.43 -3.83
CA ARG A 83 -2.38 18.19 -5.07
C ARG A 83 -0.92 18.64 -5.16
N ALA A 84 -0.34 19.04 -4.03
CA ALA A 84 1.09 19.37 -3.92
C ALA A 84 2.02 18.14 -3.99
N ARG A 85 1.47 16.92 -4.10
CA ARG A 85 2.21 15.63 -4.11
C ARG A 85 3.04 15.41 -2.83
N LYS A 86 2.57 15.93 -1.69
CA LYS A 86 3.20 15.73 -0.38
C LYS A 86 2.69 14.49 0.35
N ILE A 87 1.49 14.03 -0.01
CA ILE A 87 0.90 12.78 0.45
C ILE A 87 0.37 11.98 -0.73
N SER A 88 0.31 10.66 -0.54
CA SER A 88 -0.28 9.73 -1.50
C SER A 88 -1.81 9.79 -1.51
N LEU A 89 -2.44 9.18 -2.52
CA LEU A 89 -3.91 9.07 -2.57
C LEU A 89 -4.45 8.28 -1.37
N GLN A 90 -3.74 7.24 -0.93
CA GLN A 90 -4.10 6.43 0.22
C GLN A 90 -4.17 7.29 1.50
N GLU A 91 -3.13 8.10 1.73
CA GLU A 91 -3.08 9.02 2.87
C GLU A 91 -4.17 10.09 2.78
N TYR A 92 -4.45 10.63 1.59
CA TYR A 92 -5.55 11.58 1.36
C TYR A 92 -6.90 10.98 1.76
N VAL A 93 -7.24 9.82 1.20
CA VAL A 93 -8.52 9.12 1.47
C VAL A 93 -8.65 8.84 2.97
N PHE A 94 -7.58 8.40 3.63
CA PHE A 94 -7.60 8.17 5.07
C PHE A 94 -7.84 9.46 5.88
N HIS A 95 -7.13 10.55 5.56
CA HIS A 95 -7.30 11.81 6.28
C HIS A 95 -8.72 12.37 6.16
N VAL A 96 -9.30 12.33 4.96
CA VAL A 96 -10.69 12.75 4.73
C VAL A 96 -11.64 11.84 5.51
N ALA A 97 -11.50 10.52 5.37
CA ALA A 97 -12.37 9.56 6.05
C ALA A 97 -12.38 9.77 7.56
N HIS A 98 -11.20 9.87 8.17
CA HIS A 98 -11.08 10.05 9.62
C HIS A 98 -11.79 11.32 10.13
N VAL A 99 -11.74 12.41 9.36
CA VAL A 99 -12.36 13.68 9.72
C VAL A 99 -13.89 13.63 9.52
N VAL A 100 -14.33 13.10 8.38
CA VAL A 100 -15.75 12.95 8.06
C VAL A 100 -16.45 12.01 9.05
N GLU A 101 -15.83 10.87 9.36
CA GLU A 101 -16.31 9.91 10.36
C GLU A 101 -16.42 10.58 11.74
N GLY A 102 -15.46 11.40 12.14
CA GLY A 102 -15.54 12.17 13.39
C GLY A 102 -16.76 13.10 13.45
N VAL A 103 -17.07 13.83 12.38
CA VAL A 103 -18.29 14.68 12.35
C VAL A 103 -19.55 13.82 12.36
N HIS A 104 -19.56 12.72 11.62
CA HIS A 104 -20.68 11.79 11.57
C HIS A 104 -20.97 11.17 12.95
N GLU A 105 -19.94 10.70 13.65
CA GLU A 105 -20.00 10.22 15.04
C GLU A 105 -20.45 11.31 16.00
N GLY A 106 -19.98 12.55 15.81
CA GLY A 106 -20.43 13.69 16.61
C GLY A 106 -21.93 13.97 16.48
N ARG A 107 -22.47 13.84 15.27
CA ARG A 107 -23.93 13.97 15.01
C ARG A 107 -24.73 12.86 15.68
N PHE A 108 -24.18 11.66 15.79
CA PHE A 108 -24.78 10.58 16.57
C PHE A 108 -24.86 10.94 18.06
N VAL A 109 -23.74 11.36 18.65
CA VAL A 109 -23.66 11.72 20.07
C VAL A 109 -24.62 12.85 20.42
N ASP A 110 -24.76 13.83 19.52
CA ASP A 110 -25.64 14.98 19.70
C ASP A 110 -27.11 14.70 19.27
N SER A 111 -27.48 13.43 19.03
CA SER A 111 -28.83 12.99 18.61
C SER A 111 -29.37 13.71 17.37
N ARG A 112 -28.49 14.10 16.44
CA ARG A 112 -28.86 14.82 15.19
C ARG A 112 -29.40 13.93 14.08
N TYR A 113 -29.54 12.62 14.33
CA TYR A 113 -30.16 11.66 13.42
C TYR A 113 -31.43 11.06 14.01
N PRO A 114 -32.58 11.78 13.96
CA PRO A 114 -33.85 11.28 14.50
C PRO A 114 -34.29 9.96 13.88
N SER A 115 -33.96 9.72 12.60
CA SER A 115 -34.26 8.47 11.91
C SER A 115 -33.54 7.27 12.51
N LEU A 116 -32.27 7.44 12.91
CA LEU A 116 -31.50 6.38 13.57
C LEU A 116 -31.93 6.19 15.01
N GLN A 117 -32.23 7.27 15.73
CA GLN A 117 -32.77 7.18 17.09
C GLN A 117 -34.06 6.37 17.11
N LYS A 118 -35.01 6.68 16.21
CA LYS A 118 -36.26 5.93 16.08
C LYS A 118 -36.04 4.44 15.83
N LEU A 119 -35.12 4.09 14.94
CA LEU A 119 -34.79 2.69 14.66
C LEU A 119 -34.16 2.01 15.88
N SER A 120 -33.27 2.70 16.61
CA SER A 120 -32.68 2.20 17.84
C SER A 120 -33.71 1.98 18.96
N ASP A 121 -34.67 2.90 19.11
CA ASP A 121 -35.76 2.77 20.08
C ASP A 121 -36.66 1.56 19.73
N GLU A 122 -37.00 1.38 18.45
CA GLU A 122 -37.75 0.22 17.96
C GLU A 122 -36.99 -1.11 18.21
N MET A 123 -35.65 -1.11 18.04
CA MET A 123 -34.80 -2.28 18.34
C MET A 123 -34.82 -2.61 19.83
N GLN A 124 -34.66 -1.60 20.70
CA GLN A 124 -34.71 -1.78 22.16
C GLN A 124 -36.06 -2.29 22.64
N MET A 125 -37.16 -1.86 22.02
CA MET A 125 -38.49 -2.41 22.31
C MET A 125 -38.59 -3.91 21.99
N ILE A 126 -38.02 -4.34 20.85
CA ILE A 126 -37.97 -5.76 20.50
C ILE A 126 -37.10 -6.53 21.51
N GLU A 127 -35.95 -6.00 21.87
CA GLU A 127 -35.06 -6.61 22.87
C GLU A 127 -35.79 -6.81 24.21
N ALA A 128 -36.46 -5.77 24.71
CA ALA A 128 -37.24 -5.82 25.94
C ALA A 128 -38.40 -6.83 25.86
N ASN A 129 -39.13 -6.85 24.74
CA ASN A 129 -40.25 -7.78 24.52
C ASN A 129 -39.81 -9.25 24.48
N HIS A 130 -38.56 -9.52 24.11
CA HIS A 130 -37.97 -10.85 24.13
C HIS A 130 -37.18 -11.16 25.41
N GLY A 131 -37.26 -10.28 26.42
CA GLY A 131 -36.73 -10.54 27.76
C GLY A 131 -35.24 -10.24 27.96
N LEU A 132 -34.60 -9.54 27.02
CA LEU A 132 -33.23 -9.05 27.23
C LEU A 132 -33.22 -7.95 28.29
N LYS A 133 -32.23 -7.99 29.19
CA LYS A 133 -31.99 -6.92 30.15
C LYS A 133 -31.19 -5.78 29.50
N PRO A 134 -31.23 -4.57 30.09
CA PRO A 134 -30.39 -3.47 29.62
C PRO A 134 -28.90 -3.86 29.56
N GLY A 135 -28.30 -3.72 28.39
CA GLY A 135 -26.90 -4.07 28.13
C GLY A 135 -26.65 -5.53 27.70
N GLU A 136 -27.67 -6.39 27.72
CA GLU A 136 -27.62 -7.68 27.03
C GLU A 136 -27.90 -7.48 25.53
N TYR A 137 -27.29 -8.30 24.69
CA TYR A 137 -27.47 -8.25 23.24
C TYR A 137 -27.44 -9.65 22.63
N TRP A 138 -28.10 -9.82 21.49
CA TRP A 138 -27.96 -11.03 20.69
C TRP A 138 -26.73 -10.96 19.77
N PRO A 139 -25.98 -12.06 19.61
CA PRO A 139 -25.22 -12.26 18.39
C PRO A 139 -26.14 -12.13 17.17
N LYS A 140 -25.67 -11.50 16.08
CA LYS A 140 -26.52 -11.19 14.91
C LYS A 140 -27.24 -12.44 14.34
N SER A 141 -26.62 -13.62 14.43
CA SER A 141 -27.19 -14.90 14.01
C SER A 141 -28.37 -15.38 14.86
N ASP A 142 -28.44 -14.96 16.12
CA ASP A 142 -29.35 -15.52 17.12
C ASP A 142 -30.53 -14.56 17.40
N ALA A 143 -30.45 -13.34 16.87
CA ALA A 143 -31.50 -12.34 16.98
C ALA A 143 -32.78 -12.76 16.22
N PRO A 144 -33.99 -12.43 16.72
CA PRO A 144 -35.23 -12.65 16.01
C PRO A 144 -35.23 -12.00 14.61
N PRO A 145 -35.91 -12.59 13.60
CA PRO A 145 -35.93 -12.05 12.24
C PRO A 145 -36.39 -10.58 12.14
N CYS A 146 -37.32 -10.16 12.99
CA CYS A 146 -37.79 -8.76 13.06
C CYS A 146 -36.69 -7.80 13.52
N TRP A 147 -35.87 -8.19 14.50
CA TRP A 147 -34.72 -7.41 14.94
C TRP A 147 -33.63 -7.39 13.86
N GLN A 148 -33.35 -8.52 13.21
CA GLN A 148 -32.36 -8.59 12.13
C GLN A 148 -32.70 -7.66 10.96
N ALA A 149 -33.98 -7.63 10.55
CA ALA A 149 -34.46 -6.72 9.51
C ALA A 149 -34.30 -5.25 9.92
N LEU A 150 -34.59 -4.92 11.18
CA LEU A 150 -34.47 -3.58 11.71
C LEU A 150 -33.00 -3.14 11.83
N SER A 151 -32.13 -4.01 12.31
CA SER A 151 -30.68 -3.83 12.33
C SER A 151 -30.12 -3.58 10.93
N ALA A 152 -30.55 -4.36 9.91
CA ALA A 152 -30.13 -4.13 8.54
C ALA A 152 -30.61 -2.77 7.99
N ARG A 153 -31.80 -2.32 8.38
CA ARG A 153 -32.32 -0.98 8.05
C ARG A 153 -31.54 0.12 8.75
N TRP A 154 -31.16 -0.09 10.02
CA TRP A 154 -30.29 0.81 10.78
C TRP A 154 -28.93 0.94 10.10
N ASP A 155 -28.29 -0.19 9.75
CA ASP A 155 -27.00 -0.24 9.04
C ASP A 155 -27.07 0.54 7.73
N SER A 156 -28.12 0.30 6.93
CA SER A 156 -28.33 0.98 5.64
C SER A 156 -28.55 2.49 5.81
N THR A 157 -29.32 2.89 6.82
CA THR A 157 -29.61 4.31 7.12
C THR A 157 -28.34 5.01 7.61
N CYS A 158 -27.54 4.34 8.44
CA CYS A 158 -26.24 4.82 8.90
C CYS A 158 -25.27 5.04 7.73
N GLN A 159 -25.13 4.06 6.83
CA GLN A 159 -24.28 4.20 5.64
C GLN A 159 -24.74 5.34 4.72
N MET A 160 -26.05 5.51 4.53
CA MET A 160 -26.60 6.63 3.75
C MET A 160 -26.25 7.99 4.38
N LEU A 161 -26.42 8.14 5.71
CA LEU A 161 -26.09 9.38 6.41
C LEU A 161 -24.58 9.67 6.41
N LEU A 162 -23.74 8.62 6.46
CA LEU A 162 -22.30 8.76 6.28
C LEU A 162 -21.97 9.23 4.86
N ALA A 163 -22.58 8.66 3.83
CA ALA A 163 -22.41 9.12 2.45
C ALA A 163 -22.80 10.60 2.28
N GLN A 164 -23.91 11.02 2.90
CA GLN A 164 -24.32 12.43 2.91
C GLN A 164 -23.28 13.32 3.60
N THR A 165 -22.67 12.85 4.69
CA THR A 165 -21.61 13.60 5.39
C THR A 165 -20.34 13.71 4.52
N PHE A 166 -19.98 12.68 3.75
CA PHE A 166 -18.91 12.78 2.75
C PHE A 166 -19.23 13.80 1.65
N ALA A 167 -20.45 13.77 1.13
CA ALA A 167 -20.91 14.70 0.10
C ALA A 167 -20.91 16.16 0.59
N GLU A 168 -21.27 16.37 1.87
CA GLU A 168 -21.30 17.68 2.51
C GLU A 168 -19.89 18.26 2.76
N LEU A 169 -18.97 17.45 3.28
CA LEU A 169 -17.68 17.94 3.78
C LEU A 169 -16.53 17.90 2.77
N GLU A 170 -16.60 17.01 1.78
CA GLU A 170 -15.58 16.90 0.72
C GLU A 170 -16.19 16.98 -0.68
N GLY A 171 -17.28 16.26 -0.93
CA GLY A 171 -18.07 16.37 -2.17
C GLY A 171 -17.31 16.05 -3.46
N GLY A 172 -16.15 15.39 -3.37
CA GLY A 172 -15.23 15.18 -4.48
C GLY A 172 -14.72 13.74 -4.53
N LEU A 173 -13.41 13.58 -4.64
CA LEU A 173 -12.77 12.30 -4.92
C LEU A 173 -13.06 11.23 -3.86
N ALA A 174 -12.99 11.59 -2.57
CA ALA A 174 -13.23 10.62 -1.50
C ALA A 174 -14.72 10.26 -1.40
N SER A 175 -15.60 11.23 -1.58
CA SER A 175 -17.05 11.05 -1.65
C SER A 175 -17.47 10.13 -2.81
N ASP A 176 -16.91 10.34 -4.00
CA ASP A 176 -17.15 9.52 -5.19
C ASP A 176 -16.67 8.07 -4.98
N LEU A 177 -15.47 7.91 -4.41
CA LEU A 177 -14.94 6.60 -4.06
C LEU A 177 -15.84 5.88 -3.05
N PHE A 178 -16.28 6.57 -2.01
CA PHE A 178 -17.16 5.99 -0.99
C PHE A 178 -18.49 5.52 -1.58
N THR A 179 -19.09 6.34 -2.44
CA THR A 179 -20.44 6.13 -3.00
C THR A 179 -20.44 5.10 -4.13
N HIS A 180 -19.47 5.16 -5.04
CA HIS A 180 -19.49 4.37 -6.28
C HIS A 180 -18.48 3.21 -6.29
N GLN A 181 -17.44 3.26 -5.45
CA GLN A 181 -16.33 2.29 -5.45
C GLN A 181 -15.93 1.86 -4.04
N ARG A 182 -16.92 1.47 -3.22
CA ARG A 182 -16.74 1.24 -1.78
C ARG A 182 -15.57 0.32 -1.41
N ARG A 183 -15.38 -0.79 -2.13
CA ARG A 183 -14.25 -1.71 -1.89
C ARG A 183 -12.89 -1.03 -2.08
N GLU A 184 -12.78 -0.17 -3.09
CA GLU A 184 -11.55 0.58 -3.36
C GLU A 184 -11.34 1.67 -2.31
N PHE A 185 -12.41 2.36 -1.90
CA PHE A 185 -12.36 3.30 -0.78
C PHE A 185 -11.82 2.64 0.50
N ASP A 186 -12.39 1.50 0.91
CA ASP A 186 -11.97 0.79 2.13
C ASP A 186 -10.50 0.35 2.03
N ARG A 187 -10.08 -0.14 0.86
CA ARG A 187 -8.69 -0.52 0.59
C ARG A 187 -7.72 0.67 0.70
N LEU A 188 -8.07 1.81 0.10
CA LEU A 188 -7.26 3.03 0.15
C LEU A 188 -7.20 3.60 1.57
N ARG A 189 -8.33 3.64 2.28
CA ARG A 189 -8.43 4.08 3.68
C ARG A 189 -7.55 3.25 4.60
N GLU A 190 -7.63 1.92 4.53
CA GLU A 190 -6.80 1.04 5.37
C GLU A 190 -5.30 1.18 5.03
N ARG A 191 -4.95 1.31 3.74
CA ARG A 191 -3.55 1.58 3.36
C ARG A 191 -3.05 2.92 3.88
N GLY A 192 -3.87 3.97 3.82
CA GLY A 192 -3.53 5.28 4.37
C GLY A 192 -3.35 5.24 5.90
N ARG A 193 -4.24 4.53 6.61
CA ARG A 193 -4.12 4.31 8.06
C ARG A 193 -2.79 3.66 8.41
N ARG A 194 -2.43 2.57 7.71
CA ARG A 194 -1.14 1.89 7.92
C ARG A 194 0.05 2.79 7.57
N ALA A 195 -0.04 3.54 6.47
CA ALA A 195 1.01 4.47 6.07
C ALA A 195 1.28 5.55 7.13
N LEU A 196 0.28 5.96 7.92
CA LEU A 196 0.45 6.98 8.96
C LEU A 196 0.82 6.41 10.33
N PHE A 197 0.09 5.39 10.79
CA PHE A 197 0.21 4.89 12.16
C PHE A 197 1.18 3.71 12.31
N HIS A 198 1.45 2.98 11.22
CA HIS A 198 2.24 1.75 11.24
C HIS A 198 3.60 1.93 10.54
N LYS A 199 4.11 3.16 10.41
CA LYS A 199 5.40 3.48 9.74
C LYS A 199 6.60 2.69 10.28
N LYS A 200 6.53 2.26 11.54
CA LYS A 200 7.61 1.52 12.22
C LYS A 200 7.50 0.00 12.04
N GLU A 201 6.42 -0.50 11.47
CA GLU A 201 6.18 -1.93 11.24
C GLU A 201 6.90 -2.42 9.98
N LEU A 202 8.23 -2.50 10.06
CA LEU A 202 9.09 -2.84 8.92
C LEU A 202 8.75 -4.21 8.31
N ILE A 203 8.49 -5.24 9.13
CA ILE A 203 8.23 -6.60 8.64
C ILE A 203 6.91 -6.66 7.85
N PRO A 204 5.74 -6.25 8.39
CA PRO A 204 4.50 -6.20 7.62
C PRO A 204 4.58 -5.34 6.36
N SER A 205 5.20 -4.16 6.45
CA SER A 205 5.37 -3.26 5.30
C SER A 205 6.22 -3.89 4.20
N LEU A 206 7.28 -4.60 4.56
CA LEU A 206 8.16 -5.26 3.59
C LEU A 206 7.47 -6.47 2.94
N ALA A 207 6.70 -7.25 3.70
CA ALA A 207 5.91 -8.35 3.15
C ALA A 207 4.84 -7.86 2.15
N ASP A 208 4.11 -6.78 2.47
CA ASP A 208 3.19 -6.16 1.51
C ASP A 208 3.92 -5.65 0.25
N THR A 209 5.12 -5.10 0.42
CA THR A 209 5.95 -4.63 -0.70
C THR A 209 6.40 -5.77 -1.60
N VAL A 210 6.87 -6.89 -1.04
CA VAL A 210 7.25 -8.09 -1.80
C VAL A 210 6.07 -8.62 -2.60
N LYS A 211 4.90 -8.79 -1.95
CA LYS A 211 3.66 -9.24 -2.62
C LYS A 211 3.26 -8.31 -3.77
N ARG A 212 3.39 -7.00 -3.59
CA ARG A 212 3.12 -6.02 -4.65
C ARG A 212 4.09 -6.18 -5.81
N TYR A 213 5.39 -6.33 -5.56
CA TYR A 213 6.37 -6.54 -6.61
C TYR A 213 6.12 -7.83 -7.40
N GLU A 214 5.72 -8.92 -6.75
CA GLU A 214 5.32 -10.16 -7.44
C GLU A 214 4.12 -9.94 -8.38
N ILE A 215 3.09 -9.24 -7.92
CA ILE A 215 1.88 -8.96 -8.71
C ILE A 215 2.22 -8.05 -9.90
N GLU A 216 2.96 -6.96 -9.65
CA GLU A 216 3.37 -6.01 -10.68
C GLU A 216 4.32 -6.65 -11.69
N ALA A 217 5.19 -7.57 -11.27
CA ALA A 217 6.07 -8.31 -12.17
C ALA A 217 5.28 -9.15 -13.18
N ARG A 218 4.28 -9.90 -12.71
CA ARG A 218 3.41 -10.71 -13.58
C ARG A 218 2.58 -9.84 -14.52
N ALA A 219 2.08 -8.70 -14.03
CA ALA A 219 1.37 -7.74 -14.87
C ALA A 219 2.29 -7.14 -15.96
N ALA A 220 3.54 -6.82 -15.62
CA ALA A 220 4.54 -6.36 -16.57
C ALA A 220 4.87 -7.43 -17.62
N ALA A 221 5.07 -8.68 -17.20
CA ALA A 221 5.31 -9.80 -18.12
C ALA A 221 4.11 -10.04 -19.06
N GLY A 222 2.88 -9.98 -18.55
CA GLY A 222 1.66 -10.07 -19.36
C GLY A 222 1.51 -8.94 -20.38
N ALA A 223 2.19 -7.82 -20.17
CA ALA A 223 2.30 -6.71 -21.12
C ALA A 223 3.58 -6.75 -21.99
N ASN A 224 4.33 -7.86 -21.98
CA ASN A 224 5.63 -8.05 -22.64
C ASN A 224 6.74 -7.08 -22.17
N ALA A 225 6.62 -6.49 -20.98
CA ALA A 225 7.63 -5.62 -20.38
C ALA A 225 8.63 -6.40 -19.52
N TYR A 226 9.36 -7.35 -20.15
CA TYR A 226 10.16 -8.35 -19.44
C TYR A 226 11.29 -7.76 -18.58
N THR A 227 11.95 -6.69 -19.02
CA THR A 227 12.96 -6.01 -18.19
C THR A 227 12.37 -5.48 -16.88
N ALA A 228 11.15 -4.92 -16.92
CA ALA A 228 10.46 -4.46 -15.71
C ALA A 228 10.04 -5.65 -14.84
N ALA A 229 9.52 -6.72 -15.45
CA ALA A 229 9.13 -7.93 -14.75
C ALA A 229 10.30 -8.57 -13.98
N VAL A 230 11.43 -8.80 -14.65
CA VAL A 230 12.65 -9.35 -14.05
C VAL A 230 13.20 -8.43 -12.95
N THR A 231 13.17 -7.11 -13.15
CA THR A 231 13.60 -6.14 -12.13
C THR A 231 12.76 -6.25 -10.86
N LEU A 232 11.43 -6.36 -11.02
CA LEU A 232 10.49 -6.49 -9.90
C LEU A 232 10.64 -7.83 -9.17
N ILE A 233 10.80 -8.95 -9.88
CA ILE A 233 11.08 -10.26 -9.26
C ILE A 233 12.41 -10.25 -8.51
N GLY A 234 13.46 -9.64 -9.07
CA GLY A 234 14.74 -9.50 -8.38
C GLY A 234 14.64 -8.64 -7.11
N ALA A 235 13.85 -7.56 -7.15
CA ALA A 235 13.57 -6.74 -5.96
C ALA A 235 12.71 -7.48 -4.93
N ALA A 236 11.77 -8.33 -5.38
CA ALA A 236 11.01 -9.21 -4.50
C ALA A 236 11.93 -10.20 -3.77
N LEU A 237 12.90 -10.83 -4.47
CA LEU A 237 13.86 -11.75 -3.84
C LEU A 237 14.71 -11.02 -2.79
N GLU A 238 15.21 -9.83 -3.10
CA GLU A 238 15.95 -9.00 -2.12
C GLU A 238 15.09 -8.76 -0.86
N GLY A 239 13.81 -8.39 -1.06
CA GLY A 239 12.85 -8.22 0.03
C GLY A 239 12.60 -9.50 0.84
N LEU A 240 12.53 -10.66 0.20
CA LEU A 240 12.39 -11.96 0.88
C LEU A 240 13.59 -12.28 1.78
N LEU A 241 14.82 -12.09 1.27
CA LEU A 241 16.03 -12.33 2.06
C LEU A 241 16.11 -11.35 3.24
N LEU A 242 15.74 -10.08 3.02
CA LEU A 242 15.66 -9.09 4.08
C LEU A 242 14.62 -9.46 5.14
N LEU A 243 13.42 -9.89 4.73
CA LEU A 243 12.39 -10.41 5.65
C LEU A 243 12.92 -11.55 6.50
N ARG A 244 13.69 -12.46 5.90
CA ARG A 244 14.30 -13.58 6.62
C ARG A 244 15.28 -13.08 7.68
N CYS A 245 16.18 -12.16 7.32
CA CYS A 245 17.15 -11.57 8.24
C CYS A 245 16.49 -10.80 9.39
N LEU A 246 15.42 -10.05 9.10
CA LEU A 246 14.63 -9.30 10.09
C LEU A 246 13.79 -10.19 11.00
N SER A 247 13.36 -11.36 10.51
CA SER A 247 12.62 -12.35 11.31
C SER A 247 13.51 -13.10 12.29
N SER A 248 14.84 -13.02 12.15
CA SER A 248 15.81 -13.67 13.03
C SER A 248 17.02 -12.77 13.30
N PRO A 249 16.83 -11.58 13.93
CA PRO A 249 17.82 -10.50 13.97
C PRO A 249 19.10 -10.87 14.73
N LYS A 250 18.98 -11.67 15.80
CA LYS A 250 20.14 -12.16 16.57
C LYS A 250 21.04 -13.05 15.71
N LYS A 251 20.44 -14.04 15.05
CA LYS A 251 21.17 -14.98 14.19
C LYS A 251 21.76 -14.28 12.97
N SER A 252 21.01 -13.40 12.30
CA SER A 252 21.51 -12.67 11.14
C SER A 252 22.69 -11.77 11.49
N SER A 253 22.63 -11.04 12.62
CA SER A 253 23.75 -10.19 13.08
C SER A 253 24.99 -11.01 13.46
N GLN A 254 24.80 -12.13 14.18
CA GLN A 254 25.91 -13.03 14.54
C GLN A 254 26.61 -13.59 13.30
N VAL A 255 25.83 -14.09 12.33
CA VAL A 255 26.38 -14.64 11.09
C VAL A 255 27.07 -13.54 10.28
N ALA A 256 26.46 -12.35 10.16
CA ALA A 256 27.05 -11.22 9.45
C ALA A 256 28.41 -10.80 10.07
N GLN A 257 28.55 -10.84 11.39
CA GLN A 257 29.82 -10.55 12.08
C GLN A 257 30.93 -11.55 11.71
N LEU A 258 30.58 -12.81 11.47
CA LEU A 258 31.53 -13.88 11.13
C LEU A 258 31.94 -13.87 9.65
N LEU A 259 31.27 -13.09 8.80
CA LEU A 259 31.66 -12.97 7.40
C LEU A 259 33.05 -12.32 7.24
N PRO A 260 33.80 -12.69 6.17
CA PRO A 260 35.05 -12.02 5.81
C PRO A 260 34.85 -10.51 5.62
N SER A 261 35.87 -9.71 5.92
CA SER A 261 35.80 -8.24 5.90
C SER A 261 35.23 -7.66 4.60
N LYS A 262 35.58 -8.24 3.44
CA LYS A 262 35.10 -7.81 2.12
C LYS A 262 33.60 -8.08 1.88
N LYS A 263 33.01 -9.07 2.56
CA LYS A 263 31.61 -9.49 2.41
C LYS A 263 30.71 -9.06 3.58
N ARG A 264 31.33 -8.56 4.66
CA ARG A 264 30.65 -8.12 5.87
C ARG A 264 29.87 -6.83 5.61
N PRO A 265 28.60 -6.72 6.04
CA PRO A 265 27.86 -5.46 5.97
C PRO A 265 28.52 -4.37 6.83
N LYS A 266 28.42 -3.11 6.41
CA LYS A 266 28.96 -1.97 7.17
C LYS A 266 28.30 -1.83 8.55
N GLN A 267 26.98 -1.99 8.62
CA GLN A 267 26.21 -1.96 9.86
C GLN A 267 25.63 -3.34 10.17
N VAL A 268 26.40 -4.15 10.91
CA VAL A 268 26.08 -5.57 11.19
C VAL A 268 24.79 -5.75 12.01
N SER A 269 24.35 -4.77 12.78
CA SER A 269 23.14 -4.86 13.59
C SER A 269 21.87 -4.37 12.87
N VAL A 270 21.99 -3.83 11.65
CA VAL A 270 20.87 -3.15 10.96
C VAL A 270 20.63 -3.78 9.57
N PRO A 271 19.92 -4.92 9.48
CA PRO A 271 19.67 -5.61 8.22
C PRO A 271 19.07 -4.78 7.09
N SER A 272 18.25 -3.77 7.42
CA SER A 272 17.63 -2.87 6.43
C SER A 272 18.63 -2.01 5.63
N THR A 273 19.89 -1.95 6.04
CA THR A 273 20.96 -1.23 5.33
C THR A 273 21.83 -2.13 4.46
N TRP A 274 21.58 -3.44 4.48
CA TRP A 274 22.39 -4.42 3.77
C TRP A 274 22.07 -4.42 2.29
N THR A 275 23.10 -4.56 1.46
CA THR A 275 22.92 -4.72 0.01
C THR A 275 22.38 -6.10 -0.33
N PHE A 276 21.84 -6.27 -1.54
CA PHE A 276 21.41 -7.59 -2.03
C PHE A 276 22.52 -8.65 -1.92
N ASP A 277 23.77 -8.32 -2.27
CA ASP A 277 24.90 -9.25 -2.09
C ASP A 277 25.11 -9.62 -0.62
N ASN A 278 25.10 -8.64 0.29
CA ASN A 278 25.23 -8.93 1.73
C ASN A 278 24.12 -9.87 2.22
N LEU A 279 22.87 -9.67 1.76
CA LEU A 279 21.74 -10.52 2.12
C LEU A 279 21.93 -11.95 1.63
N ILE A 280 22.44 -12.15 0.41
CA ILE A 280 22.76 -13.47 -0.14
C ILE A 280 23.83 -14.15 0.74
N GLN A 281 24.95 -13.46 1.01
CA GLN A 281 26.06 -14.02 1.78
C GLN A 281 25.65 -14.38 3.22
N VAL A 282 24.87 -13.54 3.88
CA VAL A 282 24.37 -13.81 5.24
C VAL A 282 23.38 -14.98 5.23
N CYS A 283 22.42 -15.01 4.31
CA CYS A 283 21.45 -16.10 4.22
C CYS A 283 22.11 -17.45 3.91
N LEU A 284 23.14 -17.46 3.06
CA LEU A 284 23.95 -18.64 2.78
C LEU A 284 24.69 -19.12 4.04
N ALA A 285 25.46 -18.23 4.67
CA ALA A 285 26.24 -18.57 5.88
C ALA A 285 25.34 -18.95 7.09
N ALA A 286 24.11 -18.45 7.13
CA ALA A 286 23.12 -18.81 8.15
C ALA A 286 22.46 -20.19 7.92
N GLY A 287 22.72 -20.82 6.78
CA GLY A 287 22.11 -22.08 6.36
C GLY A 287 20.65 -21.94 5.91
N TRP A 288 20.21 -20.73 5.53
CA TRP A 288 18.84 -20.48 5.06
C TRP A 288 18.68 -20.69 3.55
N LEU A 289 19.80 -20.78 2.84
CA LEU A 289 19.87 -21.16 1.42
C LEU A 289 20.65 -22.49 1.32
N PRO A 290 20.05 -23.64 1.71
CA PRO A 290 20.70 -24.93 1.57
C PRO A 290 20.80 -25.34 0.10
N LYS A 291 21.83 -26.13 -0.25
CA LYS A 291 21.99 -26.72 -1.58
C LYS A 291 20.70 -27.43 -2.03
N ILE A 292 20.40 -27.31 -3.31
CA ILE A 292 19.24 -27.96 -3.93
C ILE A 292 19.76 -29.21 -4.61
N GLU A 293 19.44 -30.37 -4.05
CA GLU A 293 19.88 -31.66 -4.58
C GLU A 293 18.67 -32.45 -5.08
N ASN A 294 18.82 -33.03 -6.26
CA ASN A 294 17.96 -34.06 -6.81
C ASN A 294 18.87 -35.21 -7.32
N GLN A 295 18.28 -36.36 -7.68
CA GLN A 295 19.01 -37.58 -8.07
C GLN A 295 20.13 -37.34 -9.10
N ASN A 296 19.96 -36.35 -9.98
CA ASN A 296 20.87 -36.09 -11.09
C ASN A 296 21.55 -34.70 -11.06
N MET A 297 21.29 -33.85 -10.05
CA MET A 297 21.77 -32.46 -10.06
C MET A 297 21.92 -31.86 -8.66
N SER A 298 23.00 -31.11 -8.44
CA SER A 298 23.19 -30.23 -7.28
C SER A 298 23.28 -28.79 -7.77
N VAL A 299 22.39 -27.93 -7.28
CA VAL A 299 22.33 -26.51 -7.64
C VAL A 299 22.70 -25.65 -6.44
N ASP A 300 23.60 -24.70 -6.66
CA ASP A 300 24.01 -23.71 -5.67
C ASP A 300 22.98 -22.57 -5.61
N PRO A 301 22.22 -22.42 -4.51
CA PRO A 301 21.22 -21.37 -4.37
C PRO A 301 21.85 -19.96 -4.33
N SER A 302 23.12 -19.82 -3.95
CA SER A 302 23.79 -18.53 -3.99
C SER A 302 24.05 -18.10 -5.43
N GLY A 303 24.45 -19.03 -6.30
CA GLY A 303 24.58 -18.80 -7.74
C GLY A 303 23.25 -18.40 -8.39
N LEU A 304 22.13 -19.02 -7.99
CA LEU A 304 20.80 -18.63 -8.46
C LEU A 304 20.42 -17.21 -8.00
N ALA A 305 20.64 -16.89 -6.72
CA ALA A 305 20.34 -15.56 -6.19
C ALA A 305 21.21 -14.48 -6.85
N ASP A 306 22.49 -14.76 -7.09
CA ASP A 306 23.41 -13.88 -7.80
C ASP A 306 23.05 -13.72 -9.28
N LEU A 307 22.55 -14.77 -9.93
CA LEU A 307 22.03 -14.67 -11.30
C LEU A 307 20.85 -13.69 -11.34
N LEU A 308 19.84 -13.88 -10.49
CA LEU A 308 18.69 -12.98 -10.46
C LEU A 308 19.07 -11.54 -10.06
N ARG A 309 20.06 -11.38 -9.16
CA ARG A 309 20.64 -10.06 -8.84
C ARG A 309 21.28 -9.40 -10.07
N ARG A 310 22.03 -10.14 -10.89
CA ARG A 310 22.61 -9.62 -12.13
C ARG A 310 21.52 -9.24 -13.13
N MET A 311 20.54 -10.11 -13.33
CA MET A 311 19.40 -9.86 -14.23
C MET A 311 18.65 -8.57 -13.84
N ARG A 312 18.35 -8.38 -12.54
CA ARG A 312 17.77 -7.12 -12.02
C ARG A 312 18.66 -5.91 -12.32
N ASN A 313 19.96 -6.03 -12.16
CA ASN A 313 20.90 -4.91 -12.34
C ASN A 313 21.07 -4.51 -13.81
N ASN A 314 20.62 -5.32 -14.77
CA ASN A 314 20.53 -4.95 -16.18
C ASN A 314 19.47 -3.87 -16.45
N VAL A 315 18.73 -3.39 -15.44
CA VAL A 315 17.95 -2.16 -15.56
C VAL A 315 18.84 -0.91 -15.71
N HIS A 316 20.12 -0.98 -15.31
CA HIS A 316 21.06 0.14 -15.38
C HIS A 316 21.73 0.23 -16.76
N PRO A 317 21.50 1.30 -17.57
CA PRO A 317 21.97 1.35 -18.95
C PRO A 317 23.48 1.18 -19.10
N GLY A 318 24.27 1.84 -18.24
CA GLY A 318 25.73 1.72 -18.27
C GLY A 318 26.22 0.29 -18.04
N ARG A 319 25.53 -0.49 -17.20
CA ARG A 319 25.85 -1.89 -16.94
C ARG A 319 25.51 -2.77 -18.14
N VAL A 320 24.35 -2.57 -18.76
CA VAL A 320 23.94 -3.28 -19.98
C VAL A 320 24.95 -3.06 -21.09
N CYS A 321 25.34 -1.81 -21.33
CA CYS A 321 26.33 -1.48 -22.37
C CYS A 321 27.67 -2.19 -22.17
N THR A 322 28.08 -2.47 -20.94
CA THR A 322 29.36 -3.13 -20.64
C THR A 322 29.27 -4.66 -20.55
N GLU A 323 28.21 -5.18 -19.94
CA GLU A 323 28.11 -6.61 -19.59
C GLU A 323 27.31 -7.41 -20.63
N SER A 324 26.36 -6.78 -21.33
CA SER A 324 25.47 -7.45 -22.28
C SER A 324 24.98 -6.49 -23.37
N PRO A 325 25.89 -5.88 -24.15
CA PRO A 325 25.51 -4.91 -25.18
C PRO A 325 24.61 -5.58 -26.22
N TRP A 326 23.53 -4.90 -26.61
CA TRP A 326 22.56 -5.34 -27.62
C TRP A 326 21.73 -6.58 -27.26
N VAL A 327 21.84 -7.08 -26.03
CA VAL A 327 21.00 -8.18 -25.54
C VAL A 327 19.71 -7.61 -24.95
N GLU A 328 18.57 -8.10 -25.41
CA GLU A 328 17.26 -7.76 -24.88
C GLU A 328 16.80 -8.79 -23.84
N THR A 329 16.02 -8.36 -22.85
CA THR A 329 15.37 -9.29 -21.91
C THR A 329 14.11 -9.85 -22.57
N GLU A 330 14.01 -11.17 -22.63
CA GLU A 330 12.90 -11.89 -23.27
C GLU A 330 12.03 -12.66 -22.25
N LEU A 331 11.01 -13.35 -22.76
CA LEU A 331 10.10 -14.16 -21.93
C LEU A 331 10.87 -15.22 -21.13
N ARG A 332 11.86 -15.88 -21.75
CA ARG A 332 12.65 -16.92 -21.11
C ARG A 332 13.42 -16.41 -19.90
N ASP A 333 13.98 -15.19 -19.98
CA ASP A 333 14.64 -14.56 -18.83
C ASP A 333 13.65 -14.33 -17.68
N PHE A 334 12.40 -13.96 -17.98
CA PHE A 334 11.38 -13.81 -16.95
C PHE A 334 10.97 -15.16 -16.34
N GLU A 335 10.78 -16.20 -17.15
CA GLU A 335 10.46 -17.55 -16.68
C GLU A 335 11.58 -18.11 -15.78
N ASP A 336 12.85 -17.92 -16.19
CA ASP A 336 14.02 -18.29 -15.38
C ASP A 336 14.07 -17.49 -14.06
N ALA A 337 13.78 -16.18 -14.11
CA ALA A 337 13.71 -15.34 -12.92
C ALA A 337 12.61 -15.78 -11.94
N GLU A 338 11.41 -16.10 -12.44
CA GLU A 338 10.30 -16.59 -11.62
C GLU A 338 10.61 -17.97 -11.03
N LEU A 339 11.24 -18.86 -11.81
CA LEU A 339 11.65 -20.18 -11.34
C LEU A 339 12.71 -20.09 -10.24
N ILE A 340 13.72 -19.23 -10.42
CA ILE A 340 14.71 -18.92 -9.38
C ILE A 340 14.02 -18.40 -8.13
N TYR A 341 13.14 -17.41 -8.28
CA TYR A 341 12.40 -16.81 -7.18
C TYR A 341 11.59 -17.84 -6.40
N ALA A 342 10.75 -18.62 -7.08
CA ALA A 342 9.90 -19.64 -6.47
C ALA A 342 10.72 -20.71 -5.74
N THR A 343 11.83 -21.14 -6.36
CA THR A 343 12.75 -22.12 -5.79
C THR A 343 13.38 -21.61 -4.50
N LEU A 344 13.90 -20.38 -4.51
CA LEU A 344 14.54 -19.79 -3.33
C LEU A 344 13.51 -19.46 -2.24
N PHE A 345 12.34 -18.95 -2.60
CA PHE A 345 11.22 -18.71 -1.67
C PHE A 345 10.86 -19.97 -0.88
N ALA A 346 10.63 -21.10 -1.58
CA ALA A 346 10.29 -22.38 -0.96
C ALA A 346 11.37 -22.88 0.01
N ARG A 347 12.65 -22.53 -0.23
CA ARG A 347 13.76 -22.91 0.66
C ARG A 347 13.91 -21.98 1.86
N VAL A 348 13.77 -20.67 1.66
CA VAL A 348 13.88 -19.67 2.71
C VAL A 348 12.74 -19.80 3.71
N PHE A 349 11.51 -20.02 3.26
CA PHE A 349 10.31 -20.09 4.10
C PHE A 349 9.77 -21.52 4.21
N ARG A 350 10.47 -22.38 4.97
CA ARG A 350 9.94 -23.71 5.32
C ARG A 350 8.83 -23.61 6.37
N GLY A 351 7.69 -24.25 6.08
CA GLY A 351 6.58 -24.61 6.99
C GLY A 351 6.32 -23.64 8.16
N HIS A 352 6.99 -23.87 9.29
CA HIS A 352 6.81 -23.12 10.52
C HIS A 352 7.04 -21.61 10.38
N MET A 353 8.02 -21.19 9.58
CA MET A 353 8.30 -19.76 9.38
C MET A 353 7.23 -19.08 8.53
N PHE A 354 6.70 -19.80 7.53
CA PHE A 354 5.62 -19.29 6.71
C PHE A 354 4.33 -19.14 7.53
N LYS A 355 4.08 -20.08 8.44
CA LYS A 355 2.99 -19.98 9.43
C LYS A 355 3.17 -18.76 10.34
N GLN A 356 4.34 -18.56 10.92
CA GLN A 356 4.64 -17.39 11.75
C GLN A 356 4.52 -16.07 10.98
N LEU A 357 4.93 -16.05 9.72
CA LEU A 357 4.79 -14.86 8.87
C LEU A 357 3.31 -14.58 8.58
N ARG A 358 2.51 -15.60 8.24
CA ARG A 358 1.05 -15.46 8.05
C ARG A 358 0.35 -14.95 9.32
N GLU A 359 0.67 -15.54 10.48
CA GLU A 359 0.15 -15.09 11.77
C GLU A 359 0.49 -13.63 12.05
N ARG A 360 1.74 -13.21 11.77
CA ARG A 360 2.17 -11.80 11.92
C ARG A 360 1.54 -10.85 10.91
N LEU A 361 1.13 -11.35 9.75
CA LEU A 361 0.46 -10.56 8.71
C LEU A 361 -1.06 -10.50 8.91
N GLY A 362 -1.61 -11.20 9.92
CA GLY A 362 -3.05 -11.28 10.15
C GLY A 362 -3.80 -12.03 9.04
N GLU A 363 -3.09 -12.79 8.19
CA GLU A 363 -3.71 -13.68 7.21
C GLU A 363 -4.13 -14.96 7.94
N HIS A 364 -5.33 -14.96 8.52
CA HIS A 364 -5.95 -16.19 9.01
C HIS A 364 -6.17 -17.13 7.82
N VAL A 365 -5.76 -18.39 7.97
CA VAL A 365 -6.07 -19.45 7.00
C VAL A 365 -7.58 -19.66 7.07
N THR A 366 -8.31 -19.12 6.09
CA THR A 366 -9.67 -19.57 5.77
C THR A 366 -9.62 -20.92 5.08
#